data_AF-A0A3M1E2F6-F1
#
_entry.id   AF-A0A3M1E2F6-F1
#
_cell.length_a   1.000
_cell.length_b   1.000
_cell.length_c   1.000
_cell.angle_alpha   90.00
_cell.angle_beta   90.00
_cell.angle_gamma   90.00
#
_symmetry.space_group_name_H-M   'P 1'
#
loop_
_entity.id
_entity.type
_entity.pdbx_description
1 polymer ?
#
loop_
_entity_poly.entity_id
_entity_poly.type
_entity_poly.pdbx_seq_one_letter_code
_entity_poly.pdbx_strand_id
1 'polypeptide(L)'
;MPIAGIVLLGPAVASAEWPEHGHDSIISRYRETTRRIVDSVLAGNDAYDKLEELCLTIGHRLSGSKELEQAIDWAIRRLRRDGAENIRREKVVVPHWVRGEEWAEMLQPRRERLHMLGLGGSVGTPPEGITAEVEVVTDEKELEKLGEQAKDKIILFNHVMPPYDASRGSGYGEAVRFRYNAARWAAQYGAVAAVIRSVTARSLRSPHTGAMRYGDAKVKIPAAALSIEDAEMIARLRKRGIPVRIRAEGREQLAAQGVDLVVVPRW
;
A
#
# COMPACT_ATOMS: atom_id res chain seq x y z
N MET A 1 11.65 -72.54 25.37
CA MET A 1 10.21 -72.30 25.10
C MET A 1 9.81 -71.04 25.87
N PRO A 2 8.99 -70.16 25.29
CA PRO A 2 9.48 -68.89 24.76
C PRO A 2 9.46 -67.71 25.74
N ILE A 3 10.26 -66.73 25.33
CA ILE A 3 10.63 -65.47 25.96
C ILE A 3 9.53 -64.42 25.75
N ALA A 4 9.23 -63.65 26.79
CA ALA A 4 8.46 -62.42 26.72
C ALA A 4 9.24 -61.35 25.92
N GLY A 5 8.58 -60.73 24.93
CA GLY A 5 9.18 -59.71 24.07
C GLY A 5 8.19 -58.60 23.71
N ILE A 6 8.29 -57.53 24.48
CA ILE A 6 7.80 -56.15 24.35
C ILE A 6 7.23 -55.73 22.99
N VAL A 7 5.99 -55.21 23.02
CA VAL A 7 5.37 -54.41 21.95
C VAL A 7 5.94 -52.99 22.01
N LEU A 8 6.72 -52.60 20.99
CA LEU A 8 7.11 -51.21 20.75
C LEU A 8 6.09 -50.58 19.80
N LEU A 9 5.21 -49.73 20.35
CA LEU A 9 4.37 -48.82 19.57
C LEU A 9 5.22 -47.62 19.11
N GLY A 10 5.70 -47.67 17.87
CA GLY A 10 6.26 -46.50 17.19
C GLY A 10 5.15 -45.55 16.72
N PRO A 11 5.38 -44.22 16.68
CA PRO A 11 4.39 -43.27 16.21
C PRO A 11 4.17 -43.49 14.71
N ALA A 12 2.93 -43.79 14.34
CA ALA A 12 2.49 -43.79 12.95
C ALA A 12 2.60 -42.37 12.40
N VAL A 13 3.72 -42.08 11.73
CA VAL A 13 3.76 -40.97 10.77
C VAL A 13 2.95 -41.46 9.58
N ALA A 14 1.68 -41.06 9.53
CA ALA A 14 0.89 -41.16 8.32
C ALA A 14 1.60 -40.30 7.26
N SER A 15 2.44 -40.93 6.44
CA SER A 15 2.80 -40.39 5.15
C SER A 15 1.48 -40.22 4.40
N ALA A 16 1.03 -38.97 4.23
CA ALA A 16 -0.02 -38.68 3.28
C ALA A 16 0.56 -39.03 1.91
N GLU A 17 0.33 -40.27 1.47
CA GLU A 17 0.59 -40.71 0.11
C GLU A 17 -0.35 -39.90 -0.78
N TRP A 18 0.24 -38.94 -1.49
CA TRP A 18 -0.44 -38.28 -2.58
C TRP A 18 -0.82 -39.37 -3.59
N PRO A 19 -2.09 -39.45 -4.04
CA PRO A 19 -2.49 -40.50 -4.97
C PRO A 19 -1.60 -40.40 -6.20
N GLU A 20 -0.94 -41.50 -6.58
CA GLU A 20 -0.19 -41.57 -7.84
C GLU A 20 -1.13 -41.17 -8.97
N HIS A 21 -0.91 -39.97 -9.51
CA HIS A 21 -1.68 -39.52 -10.66
C HIS A 21 -1.25 -40.42 -11.81
N GLY A 22 -2.18 -41.24 -12.32
CA GLY A 22 -1.94 -42.06 -13.50
C GLY A 22 -1.31 -41.24 -14.62
N HIS A 23 -0.61 -41.91 -15.53
CA HIS A 23 0.24 -41.33 -16.58
C HIS A 23 -0.43 -40.19 -17.44
N ASP A 24 -1.74 -40.02 -17.37
CA ASP A 24 -2.54 -38.98 -18.03
C ASP A 24 -3.05 -37.89 -17.05
N SER A 25 -2.17 -37.40 -16.18
CA SER A 25 -2.44 -36.21 -15.35
C SER A 25 -2.38 -34.93 -16.20
N ILE A 26 -3.08 -33.87 -15.79
CA ILE A 26 -2.94 -32.54 -16.40
C ILE A 26 -1.47 -32.07 -16.42
N ILE A 27 -0.70 -32.47 -15.41
CA ILE A 27 0.73 -32.17 -15.29
C ILE A 27 1.53 -32.86 -16.40
N SER A 28 1.32 -34.16 -16.65
CA SER A 28 2.03 -34.88 -17.71
C SER A 28 1.66 -34.34 -19.09
N ARG A 29 0.38 -34.01 -19.32
CA ARG A 29 -0.11 -33.46 -20.60
C ARG A 29 0.55 -32.14 -20.99
N TYR A 30 0.76 -31.22 -20.04
CA TYR A 30 1.32 -29.90 -20.33
C TYR A 30 2.81 -29.75 -20.01
N ARG A 31 3.47 -30.81 -19.51
CA ARG A 31 4.87 -30.75 -19.04
C ARG A 31 5.80 -30.14 -20.08
N GLU A 32 5.77 -30.64 -21.31
CA GLU A 32 6.68 -30.17 -22.36
C GLU A 32 6.35 -28.74 -22.82
N THR A 33 5.06 -28.41 -22.95
CA THR A 33 4.61 -27.05 -23.28
C THR A 33 5.06 -26.05 -22.22
N THR A 34 4.85 -26.36 -20.94
CA THR A 34 5.32 -25.54 -19.81
C THR A 34 6.84 -25.38 -19.84
N ARG A 35 7.58 -26.48 -20.10
CA ARG A 35 9.04 -26.45 -20.19
C ARG A 35 9.50 -25.50 -21.29
N ARG A 36 8.90 -25.57 -22.49
CA ARG A 36 9.20 -24.67 -23.60
C ARG A 36 8.93 -23.20 -23.27
N ILE A 37 7.85 -22.90 -22.57
CA ILE A 37 7.53 -21.53 -22.13
C ILE A 37 8.60 -21.04 -21.14
N VAL A 38 8.93 -21.85 -20.13
CA VAL A 38 9.94 -21.51 -19.13
C VAL A 38 11.31 -21.30 -19.78
N ASP A 39 11.75 -22.24 -20.62
CA ASP A 39 13.02 -22.15 -21.33
C ASP A 39 13.08 -20.88 -22.21
N SER A 40 11.98 -20.53 -22.89
CA SER A 40 11.89 -19.30 -23.69
C SER A 40 11.99 -18.03 -22.86
N VAL A 41 11.38 -18.00 -21.68
CA VAL A 41 11.44 -16.83 -20.78
C VAL A 41 12.83 -16.68 -20.17
N LEU A 42 13.46 -17.80 -19.77
CA LEU A 42 14.79 -17.79 -19.16
C LEU A 42 15.91 -17.51 -20.17
N ALA A 43 15.71 -17.80 -21.45
CA ALA A 43 16.69 -17.54 -22.51
C ALA A 43 16.77 -16.07 -22.94
N GLY A 44 15.80 -15.23 -22.58
CA GLY A 44 15.69 -13.85 -23.04
C GLY A 44 15.54 -12.83 -21.91
N ASN A 45 15.67 -11.54 -22.25
CA ASN A 45 15.50 -10.42 -21.32
C ASN A 45 14.29 -9.52 -21.64
N ASP A 46 13.47 -9.91 -22.62
CA ASP A 46 12.44 -9.06 -23.21
C ASP A 46 11.43 -8.50 -22.19
N ALA A 47 11.09 -9.28 -21.15
CA ALA A 47 10.22 -8.80 -20.07
C ALA A 47 10.86 -7.66 -19.25
N TYR A 48 12.16 -7.76 -18.98
CA TYR A 48 12.91 -6.72 -18.30
C TYR A 48 13.08 -5.50 -19.20
N ASP A 49 13.46 -5.68 -20.46
CA ASP A 49 13.66 -4.59 -21.41
C ASP A 49 12.36 -3.78 -21.61
N LYS A 50 11.20 -4.47 -21.69
CA LYS A 50 9.88 -3.83 -21.74
C LYS A 50 9.58 -3.04 -20.47
N LEU A 51 9.90 -3.59 -19.29
CA LEU A 51 9.69 -2.90 -18.03
C LEU A 51 10.61 -1.67 -17.92
N GLU A 52 11.86 -1.80 -18.32
CA GLU A 52 12.85 -0.73 -18.37
C GLU A 52 12.36 0.41 -19.28
N GLU A 53 11.98 0.11 -20.53
CA GLU A 53 11.45 1.10 -21.47
C GLU A 53 10.23 1.82 -20.86
N LEU A 54 9.27 1.07 -20.31
CA LEU A 54 8.08 1.63 -19.68
C LEU A 54 8.42 2.56 -18.51
N CYS A 55 9.39 2.18 -17.67
CA CYS A 55 9.77 2.98 -16.51
C CYS A 55 10.62 4.20 -16.87
N LEU A 56 11.55 4.07 -17.81
CA LEU A 56 12.46 5.15 -18.19
C LEU A 56 11.80 6.21 -19.07
N THR A 57 10.89 5.80 -19.95
CA THR A 57 10.30 6.71 -20.95
C THR A 57 9.00 7.36 -20.49
N ILE A 58 8.24 6.70 -19.62
CA ILE A 58 6.92 7.18 -19.15
C ILE A 58 6.93 7.50 -17.65
N GLY A 59 7.51 6.61 -16.83
CA GLY A 59 7.61 6.79 -15.40
C GLY A 59 6.32 6.46 -14.63
N HIS A 60 5.97 7.31 -13.66
CA HIS A 60 4.79 7.13 -12.80
C HIS A 60 3.49 7.26 -13.61
N ARG A 61 2.50 6.42 -13.28
CA ARG A 61 1.32 6.19 -14.14
C ARG A 61 0.07 6.00 -13.28
N LEU A 62 -0.26 7.02 -12.51
CA LEU A 62 -1.41 7.02 -11.60
C LEU A 62 -2.73 7.04 -12.40
N SER A 63 -3.77 6.38 -11.88
CA SER A 63 -5.11 6.45 -12.48
C SER A 63 -5.57 7.90 -12.70
N GLY A 64 -5.96 8.20 -13.93
CA GLY A 64 -6.39 9.52 -14.37
C GLY A 64 -5.26 10.43 -14.85
N SER A 65 -3.99 10.01 -14.77
CA SER A 65 -2.87 10.83 -15.22
C SER A 65 -2.60 10.70 -16.72
N LYS A 66 -1.96 11.70 -17.30
CA LYS A 66 -1.55 11.71 -18.72
C LYS A 66 -0.57 10.58 -19.03
N GLU A 67 0.31 10.26 -18.08
CA GLU A 67 1.32 9.22 -18.19
C GLU A 67 0.68 7.83 -18.23
N LEU A 68 -0.46 7.62 -17.55
CA LEU A 68 -1.20 6.37 -17.68
C LEU A 68 -1.76 6.20 -19.10
N GLU A 69 -2.33 7.26 -19.70
CA GLU A 69 -2.79 7.23 -21.09
C GLU A 69 -1.63 6.94 -22.07
N GLN A 70 -0.46 7.54 -21.83
CA GLN A 70 0.75 7.21 -22.60
C GLN A 70 1.18 5.74 -22.42
N ALA A 71 1.07 5.20 -21.21
CA ALA A 71 1.37 3.80 -20.93
C ALA A 71 0.39 2.84 -21.60
N ILE A 72 -0.89 3.19 -21.68
CA ILE A 72 -1.93 2.46 -22.43
C ILE A 72 -1.60 2.45 -23.91
N ASP A 73 -1.28 3.62 -24.49
CA ASP A 73 -0.86 3.75 -25.88
C ASP A 73 0.39 2.89 -26.17
N TRP A 74 1.37 2.95 -25.26
CA TRP A 74 2.59 2.15 -25.34
C TRP A 74 2.29 0.65 -25.31
N ALA A 75 1.46 0.20 -24.37
CA ALA A 75 1.10 -1.20 -24.22
C ALA A 75 0.41 -1.74 -25.48
N ILE A 76 -0.53 -0.97 -26.06
CA ILE A 76 -1.19 -1.33 -27.32
C ILE A 76 -0.18 -1.49 -28.44
N ARG A 77 0.78 -0.56 -28.58
CA ARG A 77 1.83 -0.67 -29.60
C ARG A 77 2.71 -1.90 -29.37
N ARG A 78 3.10 -2.19 -28.13
CA ARG A 78 3.96 -3.33 -27.81
C ARG A 78 3.25 -4.66 -28.07
N LEU A 79 2.01 -4.79 -27.62
CA LEU A 79 1.16 -5.96 -27.87
C LEU A 79 0.99 -6.23 -29.37
N ARG A 80 0.76 -5.19 -30.19
CA ARG A 80 0.69 -5.35 -31.65
C ARG A 80 1.99 -5.87 -32.26
N ARG A 81 3.13 -5.35 -31.80
CA ARG A 81 4.46 -5.80 -32.28
C ARG A 81 4.74 -7.25 -31.90
N ASP A 82 4.25 -7.67 -30.73
CA ASP A 82 4.42 -9.02 -30.22
C ASP A 82 3.42 -10.01 -30.84
N GLY A 83 2.58 -9.56 -31.79
CA GLY A 83 1.65 -10.39 -32.54
C GLY A 83 0.32 -10.66 -31.84
N ALA A 84 -0.01 -9.94 -30.77
CA ALA A 84 -1.32 -10.09 -30.12
C ALA A 84 -2.45 -9.54 -31.01
N GLU A 85 -3.56 -10.27 -31.04
CA GLU A 85 -4.75 -9.94 -31.81
C GLU A 85 -5.84 -9.31 -30.90
N ASN A 86 -6.89 -8.75 -31.50
CA ASN A 86 -8.06 -8.22 -30.78
C ASN A 86 -7.78 -7.15 -29.70
N ILE A 87 -6.71 -6.37 -29.87
CA ILE A 87 -6.31 -5.33 -28.92
C ILE A 87 -7.28 -4.15 -29.00
N ARG A 88 -7.94 -3.83 -27.89
CA ARG A 88 -8.86 -2.70 -27.78
C ARG A 88 -8.72 -1.95 -26.46
N ARG A 89 -9.26 -0.74 -26.44
CA ARG A 89 -9.49 0.03 -25.22
C ARG A 89 -10.90 -0.21 -24.71
N GLU A 90 -11.04 -0.35 -23.41
CA GLU A 90 -12.33 -0.38 -22.73
C GLU A 90 -12.40 0.79 -21.75
N LYS A 91 -13.41 1.63 -21.91
CA LYS A 91 -13.59 2.82 -21.08
C LYS A 91 -13.94 2.42 -19.65
N VAL A 92 -13.15 2.88 -18.69
CA VAL A 92 -13.38 2.67 -17.26
C VAL A 92 -13.50 4.01 -16.54
N VAL A 93 -14.47 4.12 -15.64
CA VAL A 93 -14.58 5.30 -14.78
C VAL A 93 -13.69 5.09 -13.57
N VAL A 94 -12.66 5.92 -13.44
CA VAL A 94 -11.79 5.94 -12.26
C VAL A 94 -11.87 7.30 -11.56
N PRO A 95 -11.60 7.36 -10.24
CA PRO A 95 -11.35 8.61 -9.55
C PRO A 95 -10.11 9.30 -10.12
N HIS A 96 -10.15 10.63 -10.25
CA HIS A 96 -8.99 11.44 -10.61
C HIS A 96 -8.55 12.22 -9.38
N TRP A 97 -7.34 11.93 -8.90
CA TRP A 97 -6.74 12.61 -7.76
C TRP A 97 -5.38 13.14 -8.16
N VAL A 98 -5.18 14.44 -7.99
CA VAL A 98 -3.92 15.10 -8.31
C VAL A 98 -3.25 15.50 -7.00
N ARG A 99 -2.03 15.00 -6.81
CA ARG A 99 -1.16 15.48 -5.75
C ARG A 99 -0.70 16.90 -6.09
N GLY A 100 -0.99 17.84 -5.20
CA GLY A 100 -0.48 19.21 -5.28
C GLY A 100 0.81 19.38 -4.49
N GLU A 101 1.19 20.63 -4.25
CA GLU A 101 2.23 20.96 -3.28
C GLU A 101 1.78 20.58 -1.87
N GLU A 102 2.68 19.97 -1.11
CA GLU A 102 2.42 19.51 0.25
C GLU A 102 3.68 19.62 1.11
N TRP A 103 3.49 20.00 2.38
CA TRP A 103 4.56 20.01 3.37
C TRP A 103 4.02 19.96 4.80
N ALA A 104 4.88 19.53 5.72
CA ALA A 104 4.63 19.60 7.15
C ALA A 104 5.90 20.03 7.91
N GLU A 105 5.73 20.87 8.92
CA GLU A 105 6.78 21.33 9.84
C GLU A 105 6.31 21.12 11.28
N MET A 106 7.14 20.47 12.09
CA MET A 106 6.97 20.49 13.53
C MET A 106 7.42 21.87 14.03
N LEU A 107 6.56 22.58 14.76
CA LEU A 107 6.83 23.89 15.36
C LEU A 107 7.30 23.77 16.82
N GLN A 108 6.80 22.76 17.53
CA GLN A 108 7.14 22.48 18.92
C GLN A 108 7.50 21.00 19.10
N PRO A 109 8.47 20.66 19.95
CA PRO A 109 9.24 21.56 20.83
C PRO A 109 10.38 22.32 20.12
N ARG A 110 10.66 21.96 18.87
CA ARG A 110 11.66 22.60 18.01
C ARG A 110 11.15 22.61 16.58
N ARG A 111 11.70 23.51 15.77
CA ARG A 111 11.43 23.53 14.34
C ARG A 111 12.14 22.37 13.64
N GLU A 112 11.39 21.58 12.87
CA GLU A 112 11.91 20.48 12.05
C GLU A 112 10.98 20.27 10.85
N ARG A 113 11.54 20.19 9.64
CA ARG A 113 10.76 19.77 8.47
C ARG A 113 10.51 18.27 8.52
N LEU A 114 9.25 17.88 8.41
CA LEU A 114 8.85 16.47 8.45
C LEU A 114 8.81 15.89 7.05
N HIS A 115 9.27 14.65 6.91
CA HIS A 115 9.21 13.91 5.66
C HIS A 115 7.82 13.29 5.58
N MET A 116 6.98 13.94 4.78
CA MET A 116 5.57 13.61 4.64
C MET A 116 5.21 13.36 3.18
N LEU A 117 4.19 12.54 2.94
CA LEU A 117 3.59 12.36 1.62
C LEU A 117 2.08 12.13 1.78
N GLY A 118 1.26 12.94 1.10
CA GLY A 118 -0.20 12.87 1.17
C GLY A 118 -0.72 11.51 0.73
N LEU A 119 -1.79 11.04 1.37
CA LEU A 119 -2.41 9.76 1.02
C LEU A 119 -3.28 9.90 -0.23
N GLY A 120 -3.24 8.89 -1.10
CA GLY A 120 -3.97 8.92 -2.36
C GLY A 120 -5.47 8.97 -2.13
N GLY A 121 -6.12 10.01 -2.65
CA GLY A 121 -7.55 10.28 -2.45
C GLY A 121 -7.85 11.18 -1.25
N SER A 122 -6.83 11.66 -0.52
CA SER A 122 -7.02 12.66 0.53
C SER A 122 -7.45 14.01 -0.02
N VAL A 123 -8.22 14.77 0.77
CA VAL A 123 -8.51 16.18 0.50
C VAL A 123 -7.35 17.06 0.94
N GLY A 124 -7.14 18.18 0.27
CA GLY A 124 -6.16 19.18 0.70
C GLY A 124 -6.55 19.90 1.97
N THR A 125 -5.59 20.61 2.56
CA THR A 125 -5.85 21.47 3.72
C THR A 125 -6.67 22.69 3.32
N PRO A 126 -7.30 23.40 4.28
CA PRO A 126 -7.75 24.77 4.05
C PRO A 126 -6.62 25.65 3.49
N PRO A 127 -6.94 26.75 2.77
CA PRO A 127 -5.94 27.65 2.18
C PRO A 127 -4.91 28.19 3.18
N GLU A 128 -5.33 28.46 4.41
CA GLU A 128 -4.49 28.92 5.53
C GLU A 128 -3.61 27.82 6.15
N GLY A 129 -3.80 26.57 5.73
CA GLY A 129 -3.16 25.40 6.31
C GLY A 129 -3.81 24.93 7.61
N ILE A 130 -3.21 23.94 8.24
CA ILE A 130 -3.61 23.43 9.55
C ILE A 130 -2.43 23.60 10.50
N THR A 131 -2.64 24.21 11.66
CA THR A 131 -1.69 24.19 12.77
C THR A 131 -2.37 23.65 14.01
N ALA A 132 -1.94 22.48 14.49
CA ALA A 132 -2.60 21.79 15.60
C ALA A 132 -1.63 20.93 16.41
N GLU A 133 -2.03 20.62 17.64
CA GLU A 133 -1.33 19.66 18.50
C GLU A 133 -1.50 18.24 17.97
N VAL A 134 -0.49 17.40 18.19
CA VAL A 134 -0.48 16.01 17.75
C VAL A 134 -0.74 15.07 18.93
N GLU A 135 -1.74 14.21 18.79
CA GLU A 135 -1.89 13.02 19.64
C GLU A 135 -1.46 11.77 18.92
N VAL A 136 -0.90 10.83 19.67
CA VAL A 136 -0.34 9.60 19.11
C VAL A 136 -1.15 8.42 19.62
N VAL A 137 -1.62 7.60 18.69
CA VAL A 137 -2.32 6.35 18.94
C VAL A 137 -1.66 5.26 18.11
N THR A 138 -1.71 4.02 18.57
CA THR A 138 -1.13 2.84 17.90
C THR A 138 -2.19 1.98 17.22
N ASP A 139 -3.45 2.12 17.65
CA ASP A 139 -4.60 1.43 17.09
C ASP A 139 -5.90 2.24 17.23
N GLU A 140 -7.00 1.67 16.74
CA GLU A 140 -8.35 2.25 16.81
C GLU A 140 -8.89 2.30 18.25
N LYS A 141 -8.51 1.34 19.11
CA LYS A 141 -8.95 1.30 20.51
C LYS A 141 -8.34 2.44 21.32
N GLU A 142 -7.09 2.81 21.04
CA GLU A 142 -6.46 3.97 21.65
C GLU A 142 -7.11 5.28 21.18
N LEU A 143 -7.54 5.37 19.92
CA LEU A 143 -8.33 6.50 19.45
C LEU A 143 -9.71 6.57 20.14
N GLU A 144 -10.41 5.43 20.26
CA GLU A 144 -11.69 5.35 20.98
C GLU A 144 -11.55 5.82 22.44
N LYS A 145 -10.47 5.41 23.12
CA LYS A 145 -10.17 5.86 24.49
C LYS A 145 -9.83 7.34 24.57
N LEU A 146 -9.16 7.89 23.55
CA LEU A 146 -8.86 9.32 23.47
C LEU A 146 -10.15 10.13 23.34
N GLY A 147 -11.12 9.62 22.57
CA GLY A 147 -12.47 10.18 22.45
C GLY A 147 -12.45 11.66 22.07
N GLU A 148 -13.21 12.48 22.81
CA GLU A 148 -13.30 13.93 22.60
C GLU A 148 -11.95 14.68 22.68
N GLN A 149 -10.92 14.09 23.30
CA GLN A 149 -9.60 14.72 23.35
C GLN A 149 -8.90 14.72 21.98
N ALA A 150 -9.42 14.01 20.98
CA ALA A 150 -8.95 14.04 19.60
C ALA A 150 -9.43 15.29 18.83
N LYS A 151 -10.45 15.99 19.35
CA LYS A 151 -11.05 17.15 18.70
C LYS A 151 -10.02 18.26 18.50
N ASP A 152 -10.03 18.87 17.31
CA ASP A 152 -9.15 19.97 16.91
C ASP A 152 -7.65 19.60 16.90
N LYS A 153 -7.31 18.31 16.95
CA LYS A 153 -5.94 17.80 16.92
C LYS A 153 -5.61 17.05 15.63
N ILE A 154 -4.32 16.89 15.39
CA ILE A 154 -3.78 15.97 14.37
C ILE A 154 -3.58 14.62 15.05
N ILE A 155 -4.17 13.55 14.51
CA ILE A 155 -4.02 12.20 15.06
C ILE A 155 -2.95 11.45 14.29
N LEU A 156 -1.85 11.12 14.96
CA LEU A 156 -0.80 10.25 14.44
C LEU A 156 -1.08 8.79 14.82
N PHE A 157 -1.41 7.97 13.82
CA PHE A 157 -1.44 6.52 13.95
C PHE A 157 -0.04 5.94 13.78
N ASN A 158 0.66 5.70 14.89
CA ASN A 158 2.00 5.14 14.93
C ASN A 158 1.97 3.59 15.01
N HIS A 159 1.20 2.95 14.12
CA HIS A 159 1.11 1.50 14.06
C HIS A 159 2.33 0.89 13.38
N VAL A 160 3.07 0.03 14.09
CA VAL A 160 4.31 -0.59 13.58
C VAL A 160 3.98 -1.80 12.70
N MET A 161 4.42 -1.77 11.45
CA MET A 161 4.39 -2.96 10.60
C MET A 161 5.53 -3.91 11.01
N PRO A 162 5.26 -5.19 11.32
CA PRO A 162 6.31 -6.13 11.70
C PRO A 162 7.27 -6.39 10.53
N PRO A 163 8.53 -6.80 10.80
CA PRO A 163 9.41 -7.28 9.76
C PRO A 163 8.84 -8.54 9.08
N TYR A 164 9.34 -8.83 7.88
CA TYR A 164 8.99 -10.05 7.18
C TYR A 164 9.36 -11.29 8.01
N ASP A 165 8.42 -12.21 8.10
CA ASP A 165 8.57 -13.52 8.73
C ASP A 165 8.21 -14.61 7.72
N ALA A 166 9.00 -15.68 7.62
CA ALA A 166 8.78 -16.72 6.61
C ALA A 166 7.49 -17.53 6.85
N SER A 167 7.00 -17.62 8.08
CA SER A 167 5.79 -18.36 8.43
C SER A 167 4.51 -17.50 8.37
N ARG A 168 4.65 -16.18 8.60
CA ARG A 168 3.53 -15.23 8.71
C ARG A 168 3.46 -14.20 7.58
N GLY A 169 4.48 -14.11 6.73
CA GLY A 169 4.59 -13.12 5.66
C GLY A 169 5.02 -11.74 6.15
N SER A 170 4.60 -10.69 5.42
CA SER A 170 5.10 -9.31 5.62
C SER A 170 4.36 -8.50 6.68
N GLY A 171 3.21 -8.96 7.19
CA GLY A 171 2.33 -8.16 8.06
C GLY A 171 1.74 -6.90 7.39
N TYR A 172 1.96 -6.69 6.10
CA TYR A 172 1.48 -5.50 5.39
C TYR A 172 -0.05 -5.37 5.44
N GLY A 173 -0.78 -6.49 5.34
CA GLY A 173 -2.24 -6.51 5.43
C GLY A 173 -2.78 -5.98 6.77
N GLU A 174 -2.05 -6.22 7.87
CA GLU A 174 -2.42 -5.73 9.19
C GLU A 174 -2.18 -4.22 9.31
N ALA A 175 -1.07 -3.72 8.77
CA ALA A 175 -0.69 -2.31 8.86
C ALA A 175 -1.42 -1.41 7.84
N VAL A 176 -1.71 -1.91 6.64
CA VAL A 176 -2.31 -1.11 5.56
C VAL A 176 -3.72 -0.60 5.90
N ARG A 177 -4.43 -1.25 6.83
CA ARG A 177 -5.74 -0.79 7.31
C ARG A 177 -5.69 0.65 7.86
N PHE A 178 -4.56 1.04 8.47
CA PHE A 178 -4.40 2.39 9.02
C PHE A 178 -4.29 3.42 7.91
N ARG A 179 -3.52 3.12 6.84
CA ARG A 179 -3.52 3.96 5.64
C ARG A 179 -4.91 4.12 5.04
N TYR A 180 -5.67 3.02 4.98
CA TYR A 180 -7.00 3.07 4.38
C TYR A 180 -8.01 3.88 5.18
N ASN A 181 -7.97 3.81 6.52
CA ASN A 181 -9.09 4.24 7.36
C ASN A 181 -8.77 5.35 8.37
N ALA A 182 -7.49 5.71 8.60
CA ALA A 182 -7.09 6.67 9.64
C ALA A 182 -7.87 7.99 9.57
N ALA A 183 -8.02 8.57 8.38
CA ALA A 183 -8.77 9.81 8.18
C ALA A 183 -10.24 9.67 8.57
N ARG A 184 -10.87 8.54 8.19
CA ARG A 184 -12.27 8.25 8.54
C ARG A 184 -12.44 8.09 10.05
N TRP A 185 -11.56 7.33 10.69
CA TRP A 185 -11.63 7.08 12.14
C TRP A 185 -11.39 8.37 12.93
N ALA A 186 -10.34 9.12 12.63
CA ALA A 186 -10.03 10.36 13.35
C ALA A 186 -11.11 11.43 13.15
N ALA A 187 -11.70 11.53 11.95
CA ALA A 187 -12.77 12.49 11.68
C ALA A 187 -14.03 12.26 12.53
N GLN A 188 -14.30 11.03 12.98
CA GLN A 188 -15.44 10.72 13.86
C GLN A 188 -15.33 11.41 15.23
N TYR A 189 -14.11 11.73 15.65
CA TYR A 189 -13.83 12.39 16.93
C TYR A 189 -13.44 13.87 16.77
N GLY A 190 -13.73 14.47 15.61
CA GLY A 190 -13.48 15.89 15.37
C GLY A 190 -12.01 16.28 15.18
N ALA A 191 -11.13 15.32 14.88
CA ALA A 191 -9.76 15.61 14.49
C ALA A 191 -9.72 16.48 13.23
N VAL A 192 -8.70 17.34 13.10
CA VAL A 192 -8.55 18.23 11.94
C VAL A 192 -7.70 17.63 10.83
N ALA A 193 -6.85 16.65 11.15
CA ALA A 193 -6.12 15.85 10.16
C ALA A 193 -5.71 14.50 10.77
N ALA A 194 -5.40 13.54 9.90
CA ALA A 194 -4.84 12.25 10.29
C ALA A 194 -3.47 12.05 9.63
N VAL A 195 -2.47 11.65 10.41
CA VAL A 195 -1.17 11.23 9.89
C VAL A 195 -0.91 9.79 10.29
N ILE A 196 -0.24 9.04 9.43
CA ILE A 196 0.12 7.65 9.72
C ILE A 196 1.64 7.49 9.72
N ARG A 197 2.15 6.55 10.51
CA ARG A 197 3.46 5.95 10.23
C ARG A 197 3.40 5.26 8.87
N SER A 198 4.40 5.49 8.04
CA SER A 198 4.52 4.81 6.74
C SER A 198 4.42 3.29 6.88
N VAL A 199 3.65 2.67 5.99
CA VAL A 199 3.40 1.22 5.98
C VAL A 199 4.62 0.51 5.40
N THR A 200 5.61 0.29 6.26
CA THR A 200 6.84 -0.44 5.95
C THR A 200 7.53 -0.91 7.24
N ALA A 201 8.35 -1.96 7.12
CA ALA A 201 9.17 -2.45 8.21
C ALA A 201 10.55 -1.76 8.26
N ARG A 202 10.96 -1.15 7.15
CA ARG A 202 12.25 -0.46 6.99
C ARG A 202 12.03 0.88 6.30
N SER A 203 12.72 1.92 6.74
CA SER A 203 12.66 3.24 6.12
C SER A 203 14.06 3.81 5.95
N LEU A 204 14.18 4.67 4.95
CA LEU A 204 15.32 5.55 4.71
C LEU A 204 14.85 7.00 4.84
N ARG A 205 14.03 7.28 5.87
CA ARG A 205 13.25 8.53 5.99
C ARG A 205 12.33 8.82 4.81
N SER A 206 11.91 7.78 4.09
CA SER A 206 11.04 7.86 2.91
C SER A 206 9.57 7.65 3.31
N PRO A 207 8.68 8.65 3.15
CA PRO A 207 7.26 8.48 3.43
C PRO A 207 6.56 7.66 2.33
N HIS A 208 5.62 6.81 2.72
CA HIS A 208 4.90 5.90 1.82
C HIS A 208 3.44 6.32 1.65
N THR A 209 3.09 6.77 0.45
CA THR A 209 1.70 7.05 0.07
C THR A 209 0.92 5.74 -0.18
N GLY A 210 -0.24 5.86 -0.82
CA GLY A 210 -1.12 4.79 -1.22
C GLY A 210 -2.57 5.21 -1.00
N ALA A 211 -3.49 4.46 -1.61
CA ALA A 211 -4.90 4.79 -1.53
C ALA A 211 -5.41 4.77 -0.08
N MET A 212 -6.27 5.74 0.22
CA MET A 212 -7.13 5.80 1.39
C MET A 212 -8.60 5.86 0.98
N ARG A 213 -9.52 5.70 1.94
CA ARG A 213 -10.96 5.82 1.70
C ARG A 213 -11.62 6.59 2.84
N TYR A 214 -12.48 7.54 2.49
CA TYR A 214 -13.34 8.21 3.47
C TYR A 214 -14.57 7.37 3.85
N GLY A 215 -15.00 6.44 2.99
CA GLY A 215 -16.21 5.66 3.20
C GLY A 215 -17.44 6.56 3.38
N ASP A 216 -18.16 6.35 4.46
CA ASP A 216 -19.33 7.09 4.92
C ASP A 216 -19.02 8.29 5.82
N ALA A 217 -17.74 8.69 5.93
CA ALA A 217 -17.34 9.84 6.74
C ALA A 217 -18.12 11.10 6.34
N LYS A 218 -18.80 11.71 7.33
CA LYS A 218 -19.54 12.97 7.16
C LYS A 218 -18.61 14.16 6.90
N VAL A 219 -17.43 14.13 7.49
CA VAL A 219 -16.38 15.15 7.33
C VAL A 219 -15.14 14.48 6.76
N LYS A 220 -14.59 15.07 5.69
CA LYS A 220 -13.33 14.63 5.09
C LYS A 220 -12.22 15.51 5.64
N ILE A 221 -11.21 14.90 6.24
CA ILE A 221 -10.04 15.59 6.79
C ILE A 221 -8.79 15.24 5.99
N PRO A 222 -7.82 16.15 5.87
CA PRO A 222 -6.54 15.86 5.22
C PRO A 222 -5.81 14.70 5.88
N ALA A 223 -5.07 13.93 5.08
CA ALA A 223 -4.32 12.79 5.56
C ALA A 223 -3.02 12.53 4.80
N ALA A 224 -1.97 12.24 5.55
CA ALA A 224 -0.62 12.01 5.03
C ALA A 224 0.09 10.86 5.76
N ALA A 225 1.12 10.30 5.14
CA ALA A 225 2.08 9.44 5.81
C ALA A 225 3.32 10.23 6.20
N LEU A 226 3.84 9.98 7.40
CA LEU A 226 5.16 10.41 7.83
C LEU A 226 6.16 9.27 7.63
N SER A 227 7.44 9.62 7.45
CA SER A 227 8.54 8.66 7.61
C SER A 227 8.46 7.94 8.97
N ILE A 228 9.07 6.76 9.08
CA ILE A 228 9.10 6.02 10.35
C ILE A 228 9.79 6.85 11.43
N GLU A 229 10.90 7.47 11.06
CA GLU A 229 11.79 8.22 11.94
C GLU A 229 11.10 9.45 12.52
N ASP A 230 10.36 10.19 11.69
CA ASP A 230 9.61 11.37 12.13
C ASP A 230 8.40 10.96 12.99
N ALA A 231 7.66 9.91 12.61
CA ALA A 231 6.56 9.39 13.42
C ALA A 231 7.02 8.92 14.80
N GLU A 232 8.15 8.20 14.86
CA GLU A 232 8.73 7.76 16.13
C GLU A 232 9.33 8.89 16.95
N MET A 233 9.93 9.90 16.32
CA MET A 233 10.38 11.10 17.02
C MET A 233 9.20 11.75 17.74
N ILE A 234 8.09 11.97 17.04
CA ILE A 234 6.86 12.56 17.62
C ILE A 234 6.32 11.67 18.75
N ALA A 235 6.23 10.35 18.53
CA ALA A 235 5.78 9.41 19.56
C ALA A 235 6.66 9.44 20.82
N ARG A 236 7.99 9.50 20.67
CA ARG A 236 8.92 9.61 21.80
C ARG A 236 8.80 10.94 22.55
N LEU A 237 8.55 12.04 21.84
CA LEU A 237 8.30 13.35 22.46
C LEU A 237 7.01 13.34 23.28
N ARG A 238 5.90 12.87 22.70
CA ARG A 238 4.60 12.78 23.38
C ARG A 238 4.64 11.83 24.58
N LYS A 239 5.32 10.68 24.47
CA LYS A 239 5.53 9.77 25.60
C LYS A 239 6.29 10.41 26.77
N ARG A 240 7.12 11.42 26.51
CA ARG A 240 7.82 12.21 27.54
C ARG A 240 7.00 13.38 28.09
N GLY A 241 5.73 13.51 27.71
CA GLY A 241 4.87 14.64 28.08
C GLY A 241 5.24 15.95 27.36
N ILE A 242 6.06 15.89 26.31
CA ILE A 242 6.46 17.08 25.55
C ILE A 242 5.41 17.33 24.47
N PRO A 243 4.75 18.51 24.45
CA PRO A 243 3.77 18.82 23.43
C PRO A 243 4.43 18.93 22.05
N VAL A 244 3.72 18.41 21.05
CA VAL A 244 4.14 18.48 19.64
C VAL A 244 3.06 19.22 18.88
N ARG A 245 3.46 20.28 18.18
CA ARG A 245 2.56 21.07 17.33
C ARG A 245 3.11 21.04 15.90
N ILE A 246 2.26 20.70 14.94
CA ILE A 246 2.62 20.62 13.52
C ILE A 246 1.83 21.67 12.75
N ARG A 247 2.49 22.33 11.81
CA ARG A 247 1.86 23.04 10.70
C ARG A 247 1.95 22.19 9.44
N ALA A 248 0.83 22.03 8.73
CA ALA A 248 0.77 21.29 7.48
C ALA A 248 -0.05 22.06 6.44
N GLU A 249 0.36 21.95 5.18
CA GLU A 249 -0.36 22.48 4.02
C GLU A 249 -0.34 21.45 2.91
N GLY A 250 -1.48 21.28 2.24
CA GLY A 250 -1.66 20.40 1.10
C GLY A 250 -2.63 21.01 0.08
N ARG A 251 -2.35 20.81 -1.21
CA ARG A 251 -3.14 21.34 -2.34
C ARG A 251 -3.67 20.22 -3.25
N GLU A 252 -4.05 19.11 -2.65
CA GLU A 252 -4.63 17.94 -3.32
C GLU A 252 -5.97 18.29 -3.96
N GLN A 253 -6.17 17.80 -5.19
CA GLN A 253 -7.38 18.06 -5.96
C GLN A 253 -8.09 16.74 -6.29
N LEU A 254 -9.38 16.70 -6.03
CA LEU A 254 -10.27 15.64 -6.50
C LEU A 254 -10.99 16.14 -7.75
N ALA A 255 -10.76 15.50 -8.88
CA ALA A 255 -11.51 15.74 -10.11
C ALA A 255 -12.26 14.47 -10.54
N ALA A 256 -13.13 14.63 -11.52
CA ALA A 256 -13.92 13.55 -12.05
C ALA A 256 -13.30 12.96 -13.34
N GLN A 257 -13.33 11.63 -13.39
CA GLN A 257 -13.50 10.73 -14.54
C GLN A 257 -12.31 10.19 -15.36
N GLY A 258 -12.47 8.91 -15.71
CA GLY A 258 -12.23 8.31 -17.03
C GLY A 258 -10.79 7.91 -17.36
N VAL A 259 -10.51 6.61 -17.39
CA VAL A 259 -9.29 6.03 -17.98
C VAL A 259 -9.69 4.86 -18.85
N ASP A 260 -9.02 4.67 -19.97
CA ASP A 260 -9.19 3.48 -20.79
C ASP A 260 -8.32 2.32 -20.25
N LEU A 261 -8.87 1.12 -20.07
CA LEU A 261 -8.04 -0.08 -19.86
C LEU A 261 -7.72 -0.70 -21.22
N VAL A 262 -6.51 -1.26 -21.36
CA VAL A 262 -6.21 -2.16 -22.47
C VAL A 262 -6.80 -3.52 -22.16
N VAL A 263 -7.66 -4.01 -23.03
CA VAL A 263 -8.17 -5.37 -22.96
C VAL A 263 -7.69 -6.13 -24.19
N VAL A 264 -7.10 -7.29 -23.93
CA VAL A 264 -6.73 -8.29 -24.94
C VAL A 264 -7.50 -9.57 -24.60
N PRO A 265 -8.70 -9.80 -25.15
CA PRO A 265 -9.42 -11.02 -24.89
C PRO A 265 -8.99 -12.15 -25.83
N ARG A 266 -8.60 -13.25 -25.20
CA ARG A 266 -8.36 -14.63 -25.68
C ARG A 266 -7.13 -14.88 -26.57
N TRP A 267 -6.36 -15.87 -26.11
CA TRP A 267 -5.40 -16.69 -26.84
C TRP A 267 -6.09 -17.95 -27.35
#